data_AF-A0A0B1YZE1-F1
#
_entry.id   AF-A0A0B1YZE1-F1
#
_cell.length_a   1.000
_cell.length_b   1.000
_cell.length_c   1.000
_cell.angle_alpha   90.00
_cell.angle_beta   90.00
_cell.angle_gamma   90.00
#
_symmetry.space_group_name_H-M   'P 1'
#
loop_
_entity.id
_entity.type
_entity.pdbx_description
1 polymer ?
#
loop_
_entity_poly.entity_id
_entity_poly.type
_entity_poly.pdbx_seq_one_letter_code
_entity_poly.pdbx_strand_id
1 'polypeptide(L)'
;MAKPSFVNLWKAYSDLLVAHPDAKPCEGPWANQCAIRMSLTLNAEKTIKVNKSTYTEPKCAHEHARGAESLANWLWKHHLGRPTILGNSAEERRKLMGKTGLIFFKDCFQQSGESAEGRTGDHIDLWNRGLTQTNDLFYRSKAVWFWELA
;
A
#
# COMPACT_ATOMS: atom_id res chain seq x y z
N MET A 1 -6.79 -18.56 -2.93
CA MET A 1 -5.75 -18.31 -1.92
C MET A 1 -6.38 -17.67 -0.70
N ALA A 2 -5.83 -17.94 0.48
CA ALA A 2 -6.29 -17.28 1.72
C ALA A 2 -6.01 -15.78 1.65
N LYS A 3 -6.93 -14.97 2.17
CA LYS A 3 -6.75 -13.53 2.32
C LYS A 3 -6.26 -13.22 3.74
N PRO A 4 -5.37 -12.23 3.92
CA PRO A 4 -4.92 -11.82 5.24
C PRO A 4 -6.07 -11.23 6.07
N SER A 5 -6.00 -11.37 7.39
CA SER A 5 -6.94 -10.74 8.32
C SER A 5 -6.68 -9.24 8.39
N PHE A 6 -7.72 -8.44 8.15
CA PHE A 6 -7.60 -6.99 8.18
C PHE A 6 -7.20 -6.47 9.56
N VAL A 7 -7.81 -7.00 10.63
CA VAL A 7 -7.52 -6.58 12.00
C VAL A 7 -6.06 -6.82 12.36
N ASN A 8 -5.50 -7.96 11.95
CA ASN A 8 -4.09 -8.28 12.19
C ASN A 8 -3.15 -7.37 11.37
N LEU A 9 -3.47 -7.10 10.10
CA LEU A 9 -2.72 -6.14 9.29
C LEU A 9 -2.75 -4.74 9.91
N TRP A 10 -3.93 -4.28 10.33
CA TRP A 10 -4.10 -2.97 10.94
C TRP A 10 -3.26 -2.84 12.21
N LYS A 11 -3.35 -3.82 13.11
CA LYS A 11 -2.54 -3.86 14.33
C LYS A 11 -1.04 -3.86 14.00
N ALA A 12 -0.59 -4.74 13.11
CA ALA A 12 0.82 -4.85 12.75
C ALA A 12 1.38 -3.54 12.15
N TYR A 13 0.60 -2.84 11.32
CA TYR A 13 1.01 -1.53 10.79
C TYR A 13 1.05 -0.48 11.92
N SER A 14 0.04 -0.42 12.80
CA SER A 14 0.07 0.51 13.93
C SER A 14 1.28 0.27 14.85
N ASP A 15 1.57 -0.98 15.19
CA ASP A 15 2.74 -1.34 16.00
C ASP A 15 4.05 -0.93 15.29
N LEU A 16 4.12 -1.10 13.97
CA LEU A 16 5.25 -0.67 13.16
C LEU A 16 5.46 0.86 13.22
N LEU A 17 4.39 1.65 13.16
CA LEU A 17 4.48 3.11 13.26
C LEU A 17 4.84 3.59 14.67
N VAL A 18 4.46 2.84 15.71
CA VAL A 18 4.92 3.10 17.08
C VAL A 18 6.43 2.84 17.19
N ALA A 19 6.93 1.76 16.58
CA ALA A 19 8.36 1.44 16.57
C ALA A 19 9.18 2.39 15.67
N HIS A 20 8.58 2.92 14.61
CA HIS A 20 9.20 3.85 13.67
C HIS A 20 8.32 5.10 13.47
N PRO A 21 8.36 6.07 14.41
CA PRO A 21 7.50 7.25 14.38
C PRO A 21 7.67 8.16 13.15
N ASP A 22 8.84 8.11 12.50
CA ASP A 22 9.11 8.84 11.25
C ASP A 22 8.64 8.08 9.99
N ALA A 23 8.00 6.92 10.19
CA ALA A 23 7.55 5.99 9.17
C ALA A 23 8.67 5.46 8.25
N LYS A 24 9.93 5.45 8.70
CA LYS A 24 11.07 4.94 7.93
C LYS A 24 11.72 3.74 8.62
N PRO A 25 11.17 2.52 8.46
CA PRO A 25 11.73 1.31 9.05
C PRO A 25 13.00 0.80 8.35
N CYS A 26 13.47 1.45 7.28
CA CYS A 26 14.66 1.05 6.54
C CYS A 26 15.60 2.23 6.33
N GLU A 27 16.90 2.02 6.52
CA GLU A 27 17.97 3.03 6.37
C GLU A 27 18.32 3.38 4.91
N GLY A 28 17.44 3.08 3.96
CA GLY A 28 17.71 3.35 2.55
C GLY A 28 17.47 4.81 2.17
N PRO A 29 18.01 5.28 1.03
CA PRO A 29 17.93 6.69 0.62
C PRO A 29 16.53 7.12 0.13
N TRP A 30 15.53 6.24 0.24
CA TRP A 30 14.19 6.48 -0.31
C TRP A 30 13.35 7.30 0.66
N ALA A 31 12.87 8.46 0.19
CA ALA A 31 12.02 9.34 0.98
C ALA A 31 10.67 8.69 1.36
N ASN A 32 10.07 7.91 0.44
CA ASN A 32 8.83 7.19 0.68
C ASN A 32 9.10 5.68 0.84
N GLN A 33 8.64 5.13 1.96
CA GLN A 33 8.83 3.72 2.32
C GLN A 33 7.50 2.97 2.50
N CYS A 34 6.41 3.44 1.89
CA CYS A 34 5.08 2.81 2.00
C CYS A 34 5.08 1.32 1.62
N ALA A 35 5.75 0.95 0.52
CA ALA A 35 5.85 -0.46 0.11
C ALA A 35 6.67 -1.31 1.08
N ILE A 36 7.70 -0.72 1.72
CA ILE A 36 8.51 -1.40 2.74
C ILE A 36 7.66 -1.63 3.99
N ARG A 37 6.95 -0.60 4.47
CA ARG A 37 6.01 -0.74 5.60
C ARG A 37 4.95 -1.79 5.32
N MET A 38 4.34 -1.77 4.13
CA MET A 38 3.36 -2.78 3.75
C MET A 38 3.96 -4.19 3.69
N SER A 39 5.19 -4.35 3.20
CA SER A 39 5.89 -5.65 3.19
C SER A 39 6.11 -6.20 4.60
N LEU A 40 6.55 -5.34 5.53
CA LEU A 40 6.72 -5.69 6.94
C LEU A 40 5.39 -6.09 7.58
N THR A 41 4.33 -5.31 7.33
CA THR A 41 2.97 -5.58 7.81
C THR A 41 2.43 -6.92 7.30
N LEU A 42 2.58 -7.21 6.00
CA LEU A 42 2.17 -8.49 5.39
C LEU A 42 2.95 -9.67 5.99
N ASN A 43 4.28 -9.52 6.15
CA ASN A 43 5.13 -10.54 6.78
C ASN A 43 4.75 -10.81 8.23
N ALA A 44 4.40 -9.78 8.99
CA ALA A 44 3.97 -9.90 10.38
C ALA A 44 2.61 -10.61 10.52
N GLU A 45 1.69 -10.42 9.57
CA GLU A 45 0.40 -11.10 9.54
C GLU A 45 0.49 -12.57 9.08
N LYS A 46 1.50 -12.91 8.26
CA LYS A 46 1.94 -14.26 7.86
C LYS A 46 1.16 -14.94 6.72
N THR A 47 0.04 -14.40 6.25
CA THR A 47 -0.68 -14.99 5.09
C THR A 47 0.05 -14.74 3.78
N ILE A 48 0.66 -13.56 3.62
CA ILE A 48 1.41 -13.16 2.43
C ILE A 48 2.84 -12.83 2.87
N LYS A 49 3.80 -13.56 2.33
CA LYS A 49 5.22 -13.34 2.62
C LYS A 49 5.87 -12.56 1.49
N VAL A 50 6.51 -11.44 1.81
CA VAL A 50 7.33 -10.62 0.91
C VAL A 50 8.79 -10.78 1.31
N ASN A 51 9.55 -11.55 0.53
CA ASN A 51 10.99 -11.74 0.71
C ASN A 51 11.65 -12.12 -0.62
N LYS A 52 12.95 -12.47 -0.62
CA LYS A 52 13.65 -12.87 -1.85
C LYS A 52 13.06 -14.08 -2.58
N SER A 53 12.39 -14.99 -1.88
CA SER A 53 11.85 -16.23 -2.45
C SER A 53 10.48 -16.05 -3.10
N THR A 54 9.74 -15.00 -2.73
CA THR A 54 8.36 -14.79 -3.18
C THR A 54 8.18 -13.53 -4.03
N TYR A 55 9.01 -12.50 -3.79
CA TYR A 55 8.90 -11.19 -4.43
C TYR A 55 10.11 -10.95 -5.34
N THR A 56 9.87 -10.80 -6.64
CA THR A 56 10.91 -10.72 -7.68
C THR A 56 11.33 -9.29 -8.02
N GLU A 57 10.44 -8.33 -7.85
CA GLU A 57 10.63 -6.90 -8.13
C GLU A 57 11.69 -6.25 -7.21
N PRO A 58 12.12 -5.00 -7.46
CA PRO A 58 13.17 -4.35 -6.70
C PRO A 58 12.87 -4.28 -5.18
N LYS A 59 13.88 -4.69 -4.40
CA LYS A 59 13.81 -4.79 -2.93
C LYS A 59 14.82 -3.87 -2.24
N CYS A 60 14.59 -3.57 -0.97
CA CYS A 60 15.60 -2.99 -0.10
C CYS A 60 16.59 -4.09 0.36
N ALA A 61 17.64 -3.71 1.08
CA ALA A 61 18.63 -4.66 1.61
C ALA A 61 18.01 -5.73 2.52
N HIS A 62 16.90 -5.41 3.18
CA HIS A 62 16.12 -6.32 4.03
C HIS A 62 15.08 -7.16 3.26
N GLU A 63 15.19 -7.26 1.94
CA GLU A 63 14.33 -8.07 1.06
C GLU A 63 12.85 -7.62 0.96
N HIS A 64 12.50 -6.44 1.49
CA HIS A 64 11.15 -5.85 1.35
C HIS A 64 10.96 -5.10 0.05
N ALA A 65 9.72 -5.04 -0.45
CA ALA A 65 9.37 -4.32 -1.68
C ALA A 65 9.66 -2.82 -1.56
N ARG A 66 10.22 -2.22 -2.63
CA ARG A 66 10.49 -0.77 -2.67
C ARG A 66 9.44 0.06 -3.39
N GLY A 67 8.82 -0.48 -4.44
CA GLY A 67 7.83 0.23 -5.25
C GLY A 67 6.40 -0.10 -4.83
N ALA A 68 5.57 0.92 -4.62
CA ALA A 68 4.16 0.73 -4.29
C ALA A 68 3.40 0.09 -5.47
N GLU A 69 3.60 0.58 -6.70
CA GLU A 69 2.97 -0.01 -7.90
C GLU A 69 3.46 -1.44 -8.17
N SER A 70 4.77 -1.70 -8.05
CA SER A 70 5.31 -3.06 -8.20
C SER A 70 4.70 -4.02 -7.16
N LEU A 71 4.56 -3.59 -5.91
CA LEU A 71 3.90 -4.39 -4.86
C LEU A 71 2.41 -4.59 -5.14
N ALA A 72 1.68 -3.54 -5.54
CA ALA A 72 0.26 -3.62 -5.89
C ALA A 72 -0.01 -4.59 -7.05
N ASN A 73 0.81 -4.53 -8.10
CA ASN A 73 0.74 -5.45 -9.24
C ASN A 73 1.05 -6.89 -8.85
N TRP A 74 2.05 -7.10 -7.98
CA TRP A 74 2.37 -8.43 -7.48
C TRP A 74 1.23 -9.01 -6.63
N LEU A 75 0.64 -8.20 -5.74
CA LEU A 75 -0.53 -8.60 -4.94
C LEU A 75 -1.72 -8.96 -5.84
N TRP A 76 -1.98 -8.18 -6.89
CA TRP A 76 -3.01 -8.51 -7.88
C TRP A 76 -2.72 -9.89 -8.49
N LYS A 77 -1.56 -10.06 -9.10
CA LYS A 77 -1.24 -11.25 -9.90
C LYS A 77 -1.12 -12.54 -9.08
N HIS A 78 -0.60 -12.45 -7.85
CA HIS A 78 -0.14 -13.64 -7.12
C HIS A 78 -0.88 -13.91 -5.82
N HIS A 79 -1.71 -13.00 -5.29
CA HIS A 79 -2.30 -13.19 -3.95
C HIS A 79 -3.78 -12.82 -3.85
N LEU A 80 -4.10 -11.55 -4.07
CA LEU A 80 -5.41 -10.98 -3.76
C LEU A 80 -6.37 -10.97 -4.96
N GLY A 81 -5.87 -11.21 -6.17
CA GLY A 81 -6.66 -11.13 -7.39
C GLY A 81 -6.94 -9.68 -7.81
N ARG A 82 -7.83 -9.49 -8.78
CA ARG A 82 -8.14 -8.18 -9.36
C ARG A 82 -8.75 -7.24 -8.30
N PRO A 83 -8.18 -6.05 -8.05
CA PRO A 83 -8.79 -5.06 -7.17
C PRO A 83 -10.05 -4.45 -7.78
N THR A 84 -10.87 -3.84 -6.94
CA THR A 84 -11.80 -2.80 -7.41
C THR A 84 -10.97 -1.58 -7.82
N ILE A 85 -11.12 -1.14 -9.06
CA ILE A 85 -10.45 0.04 -9.60
C ILE A 85 -11.47 1.17 -9.63
N LEU A 86 -11.12 2.29 -9.00
CA LEU A 86 -11.92 3.49 -8.88
C LEU A 86 -11.12 4.67 -9.45
N GLY A 87 -11.81 5.71 -9.90
CA GLY A 87 -11.25 7.04 -10.04
C GLY A 87 -11.10 7.73 -8.68
N ASN A 88 -11.23 9.05 -8.67
CA ASN A 88 -10.97 9.89 -7.50
C ASN A 88 -12.19 10.75 -7.09
N SER A 89 -13.38 10.42 -7.57
CA SER A 89 -14.58 11.19 -7.25
C SER A 89 -15.11 10.92 -5.84
N ALA A 90 -15.88 11.87 -5.28
CA ALA A 90 -16.54 11.69 -3.99
C ALA A 90 -17.55 10.51 -4.01
N GLU A 91 -18.19 10.26 -5.15
CA GLU A 91 -19.09 9.12 -5.33
C GLU A 91 -18.34 7.80 -5.22
N GLU A 92 -17.17 7.70 -5.83
CA GLU A 92 -16.34 6.51 -5.74
C GLU A 92 -15.77 6.30 -4.35
N ARG A 93 -15.35 7.37 -3.66
CA ARG A 93 -14.89 7.27 -2.27
C ARG A 93 -15.99 6.73 -1.34
N ARG A 94 -17.25 7.14 -1.55
CA ARG A 94 -18.39 6.65 -0.76
C ARG A 94 -18.54 5.13 -0.82
N LYS A 95 -18.17 4.49 -1.93
CA LYS A 95 -18.20 3.02 -2.09
C LYS A 95 -17.28 2.29 -1.09
N LEU A 96 -16.27 2.98 -0.55
CA LEU A 96 -15.30 2.42 0.40
C LEU A 96 -15.60 2.73 1.87
N MET A 97 -16.52 3.65 2.19
CA MET A 97 -16.67 4.20 3.54
C MET A 97 -17.07 3.18 4.62
N GLY A 98 -17.76 2.10 4.25
CA GLY A 98 -18.11 1.01 5.19
C GLY A 98 -17.11 -0.15 5.19
N LYS A 99 -16.07 -0.07 4.37
CA LYS A 99 -15.20 -1.20 4.06
C LYS A 99 -13.86 -1.12 4.78
N THR A 100 -13.21 -2.27 4.87
CA THR A 100 -11.85 -2.45 5.36
C THR A 100 -11.03 -3.16 4.32
N GLY A 101 -9.75 -2.81 4.19
CA GLY A 101 -8.94 -3.43 3.16
C GLY A 101 -7.56 -2.81 2.96
N LEU A 102 -6.89 -3.30 1.93
CA LEU A 102 -5.68 -2.70 1.39
C LEU A 102 -6.05 -1.72 0.29
N ILE A 103 -5.43 -0.55 0.28
CA ILE A 103 -5.67 0.50 -0.70
C ILE A 103 -4.36 0.94 -1.35
N PHE A 104 -4.38 1.09 -2.67
CA PHE A 104 -3.28 1.61 -3.46
C PHE A 104 -3.75 2.85 -4.25
N PHE A 105 -2.96 3.90 -4.15
CA PHE A 105 -3.17 5.22 -4.73
C PHE A 105 -2.19 5.40 -5.89
N LYS A 106 -2.70 5.36 -7.12
CA LYS A 106 -1.88 5.46 -8.33
C LYS A 106 -1.71 6.92 -8.75
N ASP A 107 -0.47 7.29 -9.11
CA ASP A 107 -0.10 8.58 -9.67
C ASP A 107 -0.66 9.75 -8.83
N CYS A 108 -0.40 9.72 -7.52
CA CYS A 108 -1.00 10.60 -6.51
C CYS A 108 -0.12 11.80 -6.10
N PHE A 109 1.18 11.80 -6.43
CA PHE A 109 2.07 12.94 -6.25
C PHE A 109 3.17 12.99 -7.32
N GLN A 110 3.74 14.17 -7.53
CA GLN A 110 4.83 14.39 -8.48
C GLN A 110 6.17 13.91 -7.90
N GLN A 111 6.97 13.23 -8.72
CA GLN A 111 8.38 12.99 -8.43
C GLN A 111 9.24 14.15 -8.97
N SER A 112 10.50 14.18 -8.54
CA SER A 112 11.44 15.22 -8.97
C SER A 112 11.60 15.21 -10.49
N GLY A 113 11.32 16.35 -11.12
CA GLY A 113 11.41 16.52 -12.58
C GLY A 113 10.12 16.21 -13.34
N GLU A 114 9.02 15.87 -12.67
CA GLU A 114 7.73 15.57 -13.32
C GLU A 114 6.77 16.77 -13.34
N SER A 115 5.99 16.89 -14.43
CA SER A 115 4.83 17.79 -14.47
C SER A 115 3.68 17.25 -13.62
N ALA A 116 2.70 18.10 -13.32
CA ALA A 116 1.55 17.70 -12.50
C ALA A 116 0.70 16.63 -13.21
N GLU A 117 0.62 16.72 -14.53
CA GLU A 117 -0.07 15.80 -15.42
C GLU A 117 0.74 14.52 -15.64
N GLY A 118 2.08 14.61 -15.64
CA GLY A 118 3.02 13.50 -15.83
C GLY A 118 3.43 12.77 -14.56
N ARG A 119 2.79 13.06 -13.43
CA ARG A 119 3.14 12.49 -12.12
C ARG A 119 3.02 10.97 -12.09
N THR A 120 3.98 10.32 -11.42
CA THR A 120 4.04 8.85 -11.26
C THR A 120 4.20 8.39 -9.81
N GLY A 121 4.19 9.30 -8.84
CA GLY A 121 4.36 8.96 -7.43
C GLY A 121 3.15 8.22 -6.86
N ASP A 122 3.37 7.03 -6.32
CA ASP A 122 2.32 6.16 -5.79
C ASP A 122 2.37 5.98 -4.27
N HIS A 123 1.26 5.50 -3.68
CA HIS A 123 1.19 5.16 -2.25
C HIS A 123 0.38 3.89 -2.01
N ILE A 124 0.80 3.07 -1.05
CA ILE A 124 0.07 1.86 -0.62
C ILE A 124 -0.13 1.89 0.89
N ASP A 125 -1.36 1.60 1.32
CA ASP A 125 -1.78 1.76 2.71
C ASP A 125 -2.90 0.76 3.08
N LEU A 126 -3.32 0.77 4.33
CA LEU A 126 -4.55 0.13 4.79
C LEU A 126 -5.68 1.17 4.86
N TRP A 127 -6.89 0.70 4.67
CA TRP A 127 -8.11 1.50 4.73
C TRP A 127 -9.06 0.91 5.76
N ASN A 128 -9.48 1.72 6.73
CA ASN A 128 -10.48 1.38 7.74
C ASN A 128 -11.59 2.43 7.73
N ARG A 129 -12.67 2.16 6.98
CA ARG A 129 -13.91 2.94 7.04
C ARG A 129 -13.69 4.45 6.90
N GLY A 130 -12.86 4.87 5.95
CA GLY A 130 -12.53 6.28 5.72
C GLY A 130 -11.20 6.75 6.27
N LEU A 131 -10.47 5.91 7.00
CA LEU A 131 -9.17 6.23 7.61
C LEU A 131 -8.06 5.40 6.97
N THR A 132 -6.89 5.99 6.81
CA THR A 132 -5.64 5.28 6.45
C THR A 132 -4.65 5.30 7.62
N GLN A 133 -3.62 4.44 7.60
CA GLN A 133 -2.60 4.47 8.66
C GLN A 133 -1.65 5.65 8.53
N THR A 134 -1.39 6.12 7.29
CA THR A 134 -0.46 7.22 7.06
C THR A 134 -1.10 8.40 6.33
N ASN A 135 -1.38 8.28 5.04
CA ASN A 135 -1.90 9.38 4.23
C ASN A 135 -3.10 8.94 3.40
N ASP A 136 -4.18 9.71 3.44
CA ASP A 136 -5.30 9.57 2.50
C ASP A 136 -5.01 10.42 1.26
N LEU A 137 -4.75 9.75 0.13
CA LEU A 137 -4.44 10.39 -1.15
C LEU A 137 -5.54 10.15 -2.19
N PHE A 138 -6.74 9.74 -1.77
CA PHE A 138 -7.82 9.33 -2.66
C PHE A 138 -8.10 10.37 -3.75
N TYR A 139 -8.37 11.63 -3.36
CA TYR A 139 -8.72 12.70 -4.28
C TYR A 139 -7.56 13.20 -5.15
N ARG A 140 -6.31 12.88 -4.78
CA ARG A 140 -5.11 13.26 -5.55
C ARG A 140 -4.72 12.21 -6.59
N SER A 141 -5.17 10.99 -6.39
CA SER A 141 -4.82 9.84 -7.23
C SER A 141 -5.48 9.95 -8.61
N LYS A 142 -4.84 9.44 -9.66
CA LYS A 142 -5.50 9.23 -10.95
C LYS A 142 -6.37 7.99 -10.94
N ALA A 143 -5.98 6.98 -10.15
CA ALA A 143 -6.77 5.78 -9.92
C ALA A 143 -6.53 5.27 -8.49
N VAL A 144 -7.53 4.59 -7.94
CA VAL A 144 -7.47 3.95 -6.63
C VAL A 144 -7.80 2.47 -6.78
N TRP A 145 -6.92 1.62 -6.28
CA TRP A 145 -7.13 0.17 -6.29
C TRP A 145 -7.43 -0.29 -4.86
N PHE A 146 -8.49 -1.06 -4.70
CA PHE A 146 -8.95 -1.51 -3.40
C PHE A 146 -9.17 -3.02 -3.36
N TRP A 147 -8.60 -3.66 -2.34
CA TRP A 147 -8.88 -5.06 -1.99
C TRP A 147 -9.58 -5.11 -0.64
N GLU A 148 -10.85 -5.50 -0.65
CA GLU A 148 -11.63 -5.69 0.56
C GLU A 148 -11.12 -6.92 1.34
N LEU A 149 -10.88 -6.70 2.64
CA LEU A 149 -10.39 -7.68 3.61
C LEU A 149 -11.27 -7.65 4.86
N ALA A 150 -11.51 -8.83 5.43
CA ALA A 150 -12.31 -9.04 6.63
C ALA A 150 -11.42 -9.09 7.89
#